data_AF-A0A0B1RUR1-F1
#
_entry.id   AF-A0A0B1RUR1-F1
#
_cell.length_a   1.000
_cell.length_b   1.000
_cell.length_c   1.000
_cell.angle_alpha   90.00
_cell.angle_beta   90.00
_cell.angle_gamma   90.00
#
_symmetry.space_group_name_H-M   'P 1'
#
loop_
_entity.id
_entity.type
_entity.pdbx_description
1 polymer ?
#
loop_
_entity_poly.entity_id
_entity_poly.type
_entity_poly.pdbx_seq_one_letter_code
_entity_poly.pdbx_strand_id
1 'polypeptide(L)'
;MELRKAAAGKVLEILEKEHFTKAIDTCESLLCVLIYEPEDEMCQKLTHVCKVLAAEYSRVKFMRVRSTLLEMSKAFTEQALPTLQFYLNGNLIGNFVKLPSLLGEEIDVDSVKRFLRRQHLDLLYARYTTDSESSEDDD
;
A
#
# COMPACT_ATOMS: atom_id res chain seq x y z
N MET A 1 16.18 0.68 17.05
CA MET A 1 15.26 -0.42 17.44
C MET A 1 13.86 0.08 17.84
N GLU A 2 13.68 1.35 18.20
CA GLU A 2 12.41 1.88 18.78
C GLU A 2 11.30 2.20 17.76
N LEU A 3 11.63 2.61 16.53
CA LEU A 3 10.62 2.85 15.47
C LEU A 3 9.88 1.58 15.04
N ARG A 4 10.49 0.39 15.20
CA ARG A 4 9.91 -0.90 14.76
C ARG A 4 8.68 -1.33 15.58
N LYS A 5 8.53 -0.88 16.82
CA LYS A 5 7.39 -1.24 17.70
C LYS A 5 6.25 -0.22 17.68
N ALA A 6 6.50 1.04 17.37
CA ALA A 6 5.49 2.11 17.51
C ALA A 6 4.46 2.17 16.37
N ALA A 7 4.76 1.61 15.19
CA ALA A 7 3.93 1.72 14.00
C ALA A 7 3.11 0.46 13.66
N ALA A 8 3.32 -0.67 14.35
CA ALA A 8 2.50 -1.86 14.14
C ALA A 8 1.03 -1.54 14.45
N GLY A 9 0.11 -1.88 13.56
CA GLY A 9 -1.30 -1.55 13.75
C GLY A 9 -1.71 -0.15 13.27
N LYS A 10 -0.81 0.66 12.71
CA LYS A 10 -1.07 2.07 12.36
C LYS A 10 -0.59 2.42 10.95
N VAL A 11 -1.18 3.47 10.38
CA VAL A 11 -0.70 4.11 9.15
C VAL A 11 0.22 5.26 9.54
N LEU A 12 1.48 5.21 9.09
CA LEU A 12 2.45 6.29 9.30
C LEU A 12 2.25 7.41 8.26
N GLU A 13 2.13 8.66 8.70
CA GLU A 13 2.18 9.82 7.79
C GLU A 13 3.65 10.15 7.48
N ILE A 14 3.97 10.25 6.19
CA ILE A 14 5.27 10.72 5.74
C ILE A 14 5.19 12.21 5.37
N LEU A 15 6.00 13.01 6.05
CA LEU A 15 6.02 14.48 5.91
C LEU A 15 7.25 15.00 5.17
N GLU A 16 8.26 14.15 4.94
CA GLU A 16 9.48 14.50 4.22
C GLU A 16 9.82 13.41 3.19
N LYS A 17 10.35 13.80 2.03
CA LYS A 17 10.63 12.89 0.90
C LYS A 17 11.74 11.89 1.25
N GLU A 18 12.71 12.30 2.05
CA GLU A 18 13.81 11.45 2.53
C GLU A 18 13.28 10.31 3.40
N HIS A 19 12.25 10.57 4.22
CA HIS A 19 11.60 9.54 5.02
C HIS A 19 10.87 8.50 4.15
N PHE A 20 10.28 8.92 3.02
CA PHE A 20 9.68 8.01 2.04
C PHE A 20 10.74 7.08 1.44
N THR A 21 11.81 7.64 0.89
CA THR A 21 12.89 6.87 0.24
C THR A 21 13.51 5.89 1.23
N LYS A 22 13.85 6.36 2.44
CA LYS A 22 14.40 5.51 3.50
C LYS A 22 13.45 4.39 3.91
N ALA A 23 12.14 4.66 3.98
CA ALA A 23 11.15 3.65 4.33
C ALA A 23 11.10 2.52 3.31
N ILE A 24 11.23 2.82 2.02
CA ILE A 24 11.30 1.82 0.95
C ILE A 24 12.62 1.06 1.00
N ASP A 25 13.76 1.77 1.02
CA ASP A 25 15.10 1.17 0.96
C ASP A 25 15.38 0.22 2.14
N THR A 26 14.81 0.51 3.32
CA THR A 26 14.99 -0.30 4.54
C THR A 26 13.85 -1.29 4.78
N CYS A 27 12.96 -1.48 3.80
CA CYS A 27 11.80 -2.32 3.96
C CYS A 27 12.10 -3.80 3.74
N GLU A 28 12.26 -4.56 4.82
CA GLU A 28 12.45 -6.03 4.81
C GLU A 28 11.13 -6.84 4.85
N SER A 29 9.98 -6.16 4.82
CA SER A 29 8.65 -6.77 4.98
C SER A 29 7.69 -6.22 3.93
N LEU A 30 6.47 -6.76 3.86
CA LEU A 30 5.44 -6.13 3.03
C LEU A 30 5.11 -4.73 3.56
N LEU A 31 5.19 -3.73 2.68
CA LEU A 31 4.87 -2.33 2.95
C LEU A 31 3.82 -1.85 1.97
N CYS A 32 2.70 -1.37 2.51
CA CYS A 32 1.64 -0.71 1.78
C CYS A 32 1.83 0.81 1.86
N VAL A 33 1.87 1.47 0.71
CA VAL A 33 2.00 2.92 0.58
C VAL A 33 0.77 3.50 -0.11
N LEU A 34 0.07 4.37 0.59
CA LEU A 34 -1.01 5.18 0.02
C LEU A 34 -0.45 6.55 -0.42
N ILE A 35 -0.43 6.80 -1.72
CA ILE A 35 -0.18 8.13 -2.27
C ILE A 35 -1.53 8.85 -2.40
N TYR A 36 -1.65 10.03 -1.80
CA TYR A 36 -2.95 10.71 -1.63
C TYR A 36 -2.83 12.24 -1.69
N GLU A 37 -3.99 12.92 -1.71
CA GLU A 37 -4.11 14.34 -1.34
C GLU A 37 -5.29 14.53 -0.37
N PRO A 38 -5.23 15.47 0.59
CA PRO A 38 -6.17 15.53 1.71
C PRO A 38 -7.58 16.00 1.33
N GLU A 39 -7.71 16.77 0.24
CA GLU A 39 -9.00 17.33 -0.21
C GLU A 39 -9.81 16.35 -1.08
N ASP A 40 -9.22 15.23 -1.48
CA ASP A 40 -9.89 14.23 -2.31
C ASP A 40 -10.70 13.24 -1.45
N GLU A 41 -12.01 13.14 -1.71
CA GLU A 41 -12.92 12.29 -0.94
C GLU A 41 -12.53 10.80 -1.02
N MET A 42 -12.06 10.33 -2.18
CA MET A 42 -11.66 8.94 -2.37
C MET A 42 -10.37 8.62 -1.61
N CYS A 43 -9.44 9.56 -1.54
CA CYS A 43 -8.25 9.51 -0.69
C CYS A 43 -8.60 9.42 0.79
N GLN A 44 -9.65 10.14 1.24
CA GLN A 44 -10.13 10.06 2.62
C GLN A 44 -10.75 8.69 2.93
N LYS A 45 -11.60 8.18 2.03
CA LYS A 45 -12.16 6.81 2.14
C LYS A 45 -11.07 5.75 2.20
N LEU A 46 -10.11 5.79 1.26
CA LEU A 46 -9.03 4.81 1.21
C LEU A 46 -8.07 4.96 2.41
N THR A 47 -7.87 6.17 2.92
CA THR A 47 -7.15 6.38 4.20
C THR A 47 -7.84 5.62 5.33
N HIS A 48 -9.18 5.69 5.44
CA HIS A 48 -9.92 4.97 6.47
C HIS A 48 -9.75 3.46 6.32
N VAL A 49 -9.89 2.93 5.10
CA VAL A 49 -9.65 1.51 4.81
C VAL A 49 -8.23 1.10 5.21
N CYS A 50 -7.20 1.85 4.82
CA CYS A 50 -5.81 1.56 5.22
C CYS A 50 -5.61 1.55 6.74
N LYS A 51 -6.31 2.39 7.50
CA LYS A 51 -6.26 2.37 8.98
C LYS A 51 -6.84 1.09 9.55
N VAL A 52 -7.97 0.62 9.02
CA VAL A 52 -8.57 -0.66 9.43
C VAL A 52 -7.65 -1.83 9.06
N LEU A 53 -7.13 -1.86 7.83
CA LEU A 53 -6.19 -2.88 7.39
C LEU A 53 -4.91 -2.90 8.23
N ALA A 54 -4.36 -1.73 8.57
CA ALA A 54 -3.18 -1.65 9.42
C ALA A 54 -3.44 -2.29 10.79
N ALA A 55 -4.59 -2.01 11.41
CA ALA A 55 -4.98 -2.58 12.69
C ALA A 55 -5.17 -4.11 12.64
N GLU A 56 -5.72 -4.63 11.54
CA GLU A 56 -5.92 -6.08 11.36
C GLU A 56 -4.64 -6.84 10.98
N TYR A 57 -3.77 -6.25 10.16
CA TYR A 57 -2.61 -6.91 9.56
C TYR A 57 -1.29 -6.35 10.12
N SER A 58 -1.00 -6.64 11.38
CA SER A 58 0.19 -6.12 12.09
C SER A 58 1.54 -6.53 11.49
N ARG A 59 1.57 -7.53 10.60
CA ARG A 59 2.77 -7.97 9.85
C ARG A 59 3.08 -7.07 8.65
N VAL A 60 2.10 -6.32 8.16
CA VAL A 60 2.25 -5.40 7.03
C VAL A 60 2.43 -4.00 7.60
N LYS A 61 3.42 -3.29 7.08
CA LYS A 61 3.61 -1.87 7.41
C LYS A 61 2.71 -1.04 6.51
N PHE A 62 2.10 0.00 7.07
CA PHE A 62 1.31 0.94 6.30
C PHE A 62 1.86 2.34 6.46
N MET A 63 1.95 3.07 5.35
CA MET A 63 2.24 4.48 5.36
C MET A 63 1.42 5.20 4.30
N ARG A 64 1.30 6.51 4.47
CA ARG A 64 0.73 7.37 3.45
C ARG A 64 1.56 8.63 3.27
N VAL A 65 1.52 9.17 2.06
CA VAL A 65 2.36 10.27 1.62
C VAL A 65 1.62 11.12 0.59
N ARG A 66 1.80 12.43 0.64
CA ARG A 66 1.17 13.32 -0.34
C ARG A 66 1.85 13.22 -1.70
N SER A 67 1.10 13.22 -2.79
CA SER A 67 1.71 13.22 -4.14
C SER A 67 2.52 14.49 -4.38
N THR A 68 2.04 15.62 -3.86
CA THR A 68 2.74 16.90 -3.86
C THR A 68 4.07 16.86 -3.10
N LEU A 69 4.15 16.14 -1.98
CA LEU A 69 5.40 15.96 -1.24
C LEU A 69 6.43 15.14 -2.05
N LEU A 70 5.97 14.17 -2.83
CA LEU A 70 6.83 13.39 -3.72
C LEU A 70 7.23 14.15 -4.99
N GLU A 71 6.76 15.40 -5.17
CA GLU A 71 6.96 16.23 -6.36
C GLU A 71 6.42 15.55 -7.64
N MET A 72 5.35 14.77 -7.48
CA MET A 72 4.66 14.16 -8.62
C MET A 72 4.03 15.25 -9.50
N SER A 73 3.90 14.96 -10.79
CA SER A 73 3.33 15.93 -11.74
C SER A 73 1.89 16.30 -11.36
N LYS A 74 1.47 17.51 -11.73
CA LYS A 74 0.07 17.95 -11.57
C LYS A 74 -0.91 16.95 -12.18
N ALA A 75 -0.59 16.43 -13.37
CA ALA A 75 -1.40 15.41 -14.04
C ALA A 75 -1.53 14.12 -13.22
N PHE A 76 -0.45 13.67 -12.56
CA PHE A 76 -0.54 12.52 -11.65
C PHE A 76 -1.46 12.85 -10.47
N THR A 77 -1.24 13.98 -9.81
CA THR A 77 -2.04 14.40 -8.65
C THR A 77 -3.55 14.48 -8.98
N GLU A 78 -3.92 14.94 -10.18
CA GLU A 78 -5.32 15.07 -10.59
C GLU A 78 -5.94 13.77 -11.13
N GLN A 79 -5.16 12.84 -11.69
CA GLN A 79 -5.70 11.72 -12.48
C GLN A 79 -5.34 10.33 -11.95
N ALA A 80 -4.30 10.23 -11.13
CA ALA A 80 -3.76 8.97 -10.65
C ALA A 80 -4.18 8.64 -9.20
N LEU A 81 -4.76 9.60 -8.48
CA LEU A 81 -5.09 9.42 -7.06
C LEU A 81 -6.49 8.81 -6.83
N PRO A 82 -6.68 8.12 -5.68
CA PRO A 82 -5.61 7.61 -4.82
C PRO A 82 -4.84 6.47 -5.51
N THR A 83 -3.52 6.45 -5.30
CA THR A 83 -2.65 5.34 -5.76
C THR A 83 -2.24 4.50 -4.56
N LEU A 84 -2.39 3.17 -4.68
CA LEU A 84 -1.97 2.22 -3.66
C LEU A 84 -0.80 1.39 -4.17
N GLN A 85 0.33 1.47 -3.50
CA GLN A 85 1.55 0.73 -3.85
C GLN A 85 1.90 -0.31 -2.80
N PHE A 86 2.54 -1.39 -3.24
CA PHE A 86 3.07 -2.44 -2.39
C PHE A 86 4.54 -2.67 -2.68
N TYR A 87 5.34 -2.68 -1.62
CA TYR A 87 6.77 -2.95 -1.66
C TYR A 87 7.09 -4.18 -0.82
N LEU A 88 8.04 -5.00 -1.29
CA LEU A 88 8.59 -6.14 -0.55
C LEU A 88 10.10 -6.18 -0.78
N ASN A 89 10.88 -6.17 0.30
CA ASN A 89 12.36 -6.16 0.24
C ASN A 89 12.89 -5.00 -0.63
N GLY A 90 12.28 -3.82 -0.47
CA GLY A 90 12.57 -2.61 -1.26
C GLY A 90 12.02 -2.61 -2.70
N ASN A 91 11.51 -3.74 -3.20
CA ASN A 91 11.03 -3.84 -4.58
C ASN A 91 9.54 -3.49 -4.68
N LEU A 92 9.17 -2.70 -5.68
CA LEU A 92 7.77 -2.43 -6.02
C LEU A 92 7.15 -3.68 -6.65
N ILE A 93 6.20 -4.29 -5.95
CA ILE A 93 5.51 -5.52 -6.38
C ILE A 93 4.05 -5.30 -6.77
N GLY A 94 3.49 -4.12 -6.46
CA GLY A 94 2.14 -3.74 -6.89
C GLY A 94 2.00 -2.22 -6.97
N ASN A 95 1.42 -1.72 -8.05
CA ASN A 95 1.18 -0.29 -8.26
C ASN A 95 -0.23 -0.06 -8.82
N PHE A 96 -1.17 0.19 -7.93
CA PHE A 96 -2.59 0.31 -8.24
C PHE A 96 -2.98 1.78 -8.33
N VAL A 97 -2.75 2.34 -9.51
CA VAL A 97 -3.07 3.72 -9.84
C VAL A 97 -4.58 3.88 -9.98
N LYS A 98 -5.14 4.93 -9.38
CA LYS A 98 -6.59 5.22 -9.38
C LYS A 98 -7.39 3.98 -8.93
N LEU A 99 -7.04 3.46 -7.75
CA LEU A 99 -7.63 2.25 -7.19
C LEU A 99 -9.18 2.18 -7.27
N PRO A 100 -9.94 3.27 -7.05
CA PRO A 100 -11.41 3.22 -7.17
C PRO A 100 -11.89 2.70 -8.54
N SER A 101 -11.19 3.06 -9.61
CA SER A 101 -11.50 2.59 -10.97
C SER A 101 -11.13 1.13 -11.20
N LEU A 102 -10.18 0.59 -10.44
CA LEU A 102 -9.74 -0.82 -10.53
C LEU A 102 -10.64 -1.75 -9.73
N LEU A 103 -11.26 -1.26 -8.65
CA LEU A 103 -12.21 -2.03 -7.85
C LEU A 103 -13.49 -2.32 -8.64
N GLY A 104 -13.99 -1.33 -9.39
CA GLY A 104 -15.27 -1.44 -10.11
C GLY A 104 -16.50 -1.48 -9.20
N GLU A 105 -16.30 -1.29 -7.89
CA GLU A 105 -17.32 -1.31 -6.84
C GLU A 105 -16.99 -0.24 -5.77
N GLU A 106 -17.82 -0.15 -4.73
CA GLU A 106 -17.59 0.79 -3.62
C GLU A 106 -16.26 0.51 -2.90
N ILE A 107 -15.61 1.57 -2.44
CA ILE A 107 -14.38 1.46 -1.65
C ILE A 107 -14.76 1.17 -0.20
N ASP A 108 -14.58 -0.08 0.21
CA ASP A 108 -14.69 -0.54 1.58
C ASP A 108 -13.56 -1.53 1.91
N VAL A 109 -13.53 -1.99 3.17
CA VAL A 109 -12.47 -2.88 3.64
C VAL A 109 -12.50 -4.22 2.92
N ASP A 110 -13.67 -4.76 2.64
CA ASP A 110 -13.84 -6.08 2.03
C ASP A 110 -13.56 -6.07 0.54
N SER A 111 -13.99 -5.01 -0.18
CA SER A 111 -13.68 -4.82 -1.59
C SER A 111 -12.17 -4.68 -1.81
N VAL A 112 -11.49 -3.87 -1.01
CA VAL A 112 -10.03 -3.73 -1.07
C VAL A 112 -9.32 -5.03 -0.70
N LYS A 113 -9.73 -5.73 0.37
CA LYS A 113 -9.16 -7.06 0.71
C LYS A 113 -9.32 -8.05 -0.43
N ARG A 114 -10.51 -8.13 -1.02
CA ARG A 114 -10.81 -9.03 -2.14
C ARG A 114 -9.96 -8.70 -3.35
N PHE A 115 -9.84 -7.42 -3.69
CA PHE A 115 -8.98 -6.94 -4.76
C PHE A 115 -7.52 -7.34 -4.53
N LEU A 116 -6.95 -7.07 -3.36
CA LEU A 116 -5.56 -7.40 -3.05
C LEU A 116 -5.27 -8.90 -3.12
N ARG A 117 -6.19 -9.74 -2.62
CA ARG A 117 -6.07 -11.21 -2.77
C ARG A 117 -6.04 -11.65 -4.24
N ARG A 118 -6.85 -11.02 -5.12
CA ARG A 118 -6.81 -11.29 -6.57
C ARG A 118 -5.52 -10.85 -7.23
N GLN A 119 -4.80 -9.91 -6.61
CA GLN A 119 -3.46 -9.48 -7.03
C GLN A 119 -2.35 -10.28 -6.33
N HIS A 120 -2.67 -11.44 -5.74
CA HIS A 120 -1.73 -12.33 -5.04
C HIS A 120 -0.99 -11.69 -3.86
N LEU A 121 -1.55 -10.61 -3.29
CA LEU A 121 -1.05 -9.97 -2.08
C LEU A 121 -1.74 -10.57 -0.84
N ASP A 122 -0.99 -11.36 -0.08
CA ASP A 122 -1.46 -11.94 1.17
C ASP A 122 -1.03 -11.07 2.36
N LEU A 123 -1.97 -10.25 2.85
CA LEU A 123 -1.72 -9.38 4.00
C LEU A 123 -1.62 -10.14 5.33
N LEU A 124 -2.22 -11.33 5.43
CA LEU A 124 -2.21 -12.13 6.65
C LEU A 124 -0.80 -12.69 6.91
N TYR A 125 -0.14 -13.17 5.86
CA TYR A 125 1.22 -13.68 5.95
C TYR A 125 2.29 -12.67 5.53
N ALA A 126 1.88 -11.47 5.08
CA ALA A 126 2.75 -10.43 4.53
C ALA A 126 3.61 -10.94 3.37
N ARG A 127 2.97 -11.63 2.41
CA ARG A 127 3.62 -12.25 1.25
C ARG A 127 3.01 -11.76 -0.06
N TYR A 128 3.78 -11.96 -1.11
CA TYR A 128 3.35 -11.82 -2.48
C TYR A 128 3.68 -13.12 -3.20
N THR A 129 2.66 -13.79 -3.73
CA THR A 129 2.86 -15.04 -4.48
C THR A 129 3.06 -14.70 -5.94
N THR A 130 4.22 -15.02 -6.49
CA THR A 130 4.41 -15.07 -7.93
C THR A 130 4.07 -16.47 -8.41
N ASP A 131 3.54 -16.64 -9.62
CA ASP A 131 3.27 -17.96 -10.24
C ASP A 131 4.53 -18.83 -10.45
N SER A 132 5.66 -18.48 -9.83
CA SER A 132 6.93 -19.22 -9.86
C SER A 132 7.04 -20.30 -8.79
N GLU A 133 6.02 -20.50 -7.95
CA GLU A 133 5.91 -21.65 -7.04
C GLU A 133 4.92 -22.72 -7.58
N SER A 134 4.89 -22.92 -8.91
CA SER A 134 4.33 -24.12 -9.53
C SER A 134 5.43 -24.88 -10.27
N SER A 135 6.34 -25.46 -9.51
CA SER A 135 7.16 -26.60 -9.96
C SER A 135 7.39 -27.49 -8.74
N GLU A 136 6.32 -28.11 -8.26
CA GLU A 136 6.41 -29.37 -7.53
C GLU A 136 6.03 -30.47 -8.54
N ASP A 137 7.09 -31.08 -9.09
CA ASP A 137 7.23 -32.49 -9.45
C ASP A 137 5.96 -33.28 -9.82
N ASP A 138 5.68 -33.37 -11.13
CA ASP A 138 5.03 -34.53 -11.72
C ASP A 138 5.99 -35.12 -12.78
N ASP A 139 6.86 -36.05 -12.32
CA ASP A 139 7.21 -37.34 -12.96
C ASP A 139 8.40 -38.01 -12.26
#